data_AF-A0A6I4HKL5-F1
#
_entry.id   AF-A0A6I4HKL5-F1
#
_cell.length_a   1.000
_cell.length_b   1.000
_cell.length_c   1.000
_cell.angle_alpha   90.00
_cell.angle_beta   90.00
_cell.angle_gamma   90.00
#
_symmetry.space_group_name_H-M   'P 1'
#
loop_
_entity.id
_entity.type
_entity.pdbx_description
1 polymer ?
#
loop_
_entity_poly.entity_id
_entity_poly.type
_entity_poly.pdbx_seq_one_letter_code
_entity_poly.pdbx_strand_id
1 'polypeptide(L)'
;MKKEDLIEQGLTEDQAKFVMAEHGKTVTTLNSQITTLQQSETELKNQVNKRDADLKKLQKDNSDNDALKQQIKDLQKENSEQEEKYQEQLISFQKSAALNALLSESKAKNPKAVTALLDDEKIIFKDGELSGVQEQIEALKESDSYLFDLGTKQGSYNPSSGQATKNYASFEEAMKENDVEGFLRQQVESEEN
;
A
#
# COMPACT_ATOMS: atom_id res chain seq x y z
N MET A 1 9.10 6.83 -2.43
CA MET A 1 8.60 8.23 -2.48
C MET A 1 9.66 9.11 -3.11
N LYS A 2 9.31 10.06 -3.97
CA LYS A 2 10.26 11.04 -4.53
C LYS A 2 10.03 12.44 -3.93
N LYS A 3 11.07 13.27 -3.90
CA LYS A 3 10.98 14.63 -3.35
C LYS A 3 10.05 15.51 -4.19
N GLU A 4 10.04 15.28 -5.50
CA GLU A 4 9.23 16.00 -6.48
C GLU A 4 7.73 15.79 -6.23
N ASP A 5 7.32 14.56 -5.90
CA ASP A 5 5.93 14.24 -5.56
C ASP A 5 5.46 15.04 -4.32
N LEU A 6 6.35 15.25 -3.34
CA LEU A 6 6.03 16.01 -2.13
C LEU A 6 5.89 17.51 -2.42
N ILE A 7 6.73 18.06 -3.29
CA ILE A 7 6.65 19.46 -3.71
C ILE A 7 5.36 19.70 -4.50
N GLU A 8 4.98 18.76 -5.37
CA GLU A 8 3.73 18.82 -6.12
C GLU A 8 2.48 18.77 -5.21
N GLN A 9 2.57 18.11 -4.05
CA GLN A 9 1.54 18.08 -3.01
C GLN A 9 1.50 19.36 -2.15
N GLY A 10 2.29 20.39 -2.50
CA GLY A 10 2.28 21.70 -1.84
C GLY A 10 3.25 21.84 -0.67
N LEU A 11 4.15 20.89 -0.45
CA LEU A 11 5.22 21.05 0.54
C LEU A 11 6.33 21.96 -0.01
N THR A 12 6.90 22.79 0.86
CA THR A 12 8.11 23.55 0.49
C THR A 12 9.31 22.62 0.34
N GLU A 13 10.35 23.08 -0.37
CA GLU A 13 11.54 22.26 -0.60
C GLU A 13 12.18 21.77 0.71
N ASP A 14 12.17 22.60 1.76
CA ASP A 14 12.74 22.27 3.06
C ASP A 14 11.85 21.28 3.84
N GLN A 15 10.53 21.39 3.74
CA GLN A 15 9.60 20.41 4.32
C GLN A 15 9.71 19.05 3.60
N ALA A 16 9.82 19.06 2.27
CA ALA A 16 10.02 17.85 1.48
C ALA A 16 11.36 17.16 1.80
N LYS A 17 12.44 17.94 2.00
CA LYS A 17 13.74 17.41 2.47
C LYS A 17 13.62 16.74 3.84
N PHE A 18 12.92 17.38 4.80
CA PHE A 18 12.73 16.82 6.12
C PHE A 18 11.96 15.49 6.08
N VAL A 19 10.84 15.45 5.35
CA VAL A 19 10.04 14.22 5.17
C VAL A 19 10.84 13.11 4.51
N MET A 20 11.60 13.42 3.44
CA MET A 20 12.48 12.44 2.80
C MET A 20 13.56 11.90 3.75
N ALA A 21 14.13 12.76 4.62
CA ALA A 21 15.12 12.33 5.59
C ALA A 21 14.52 11.38 6.64
N GLU A 22 13.35 11.70 7.19
CA GLU A 22 12.65 10.81 8.13
C GLU A 22 12.22 9.50 7.44
N HIS A 23 11.70 9.57 6.21
CA HIS A 23 11.38 8.38 5.42
C HIS A 23 12.62 7.51 5.17
N GLY A 24 13.77 8.12 4.84
CA GLY A 24 15.03 7.40 4.65
C GLY A 24 15.49 6.68 5.93
N LYS A 25 15.28 7.28 7.11
CA LYS A 25 15.52 6.61 8.40
C LYS A 25 14.60 5.40 8.55
N THR A 26 13.29 5.56 8.33
CA THR A 26 12.33 4.46 8.40
C THR A 26 12.67 3.32 7.45
N VAL A 27 13.00 3.62 6.19
CA VAL A 27 13.41 2.62 5.19
C VAL A 27 14.68 1.89 5.64
N THR A 28 15.66 2.60 6.16
CA THR A 28 16.91 1.99 6.67
C THR A 28 16.61 1.05 7.85
N THR A 29 15.75 1.46 8.79
CA THR A 29 15.32 0.61 9.90
C THR A 29 14.57 -0.63 9.43
N LEU A 30 13.63 -0.48 8.49
CA LEU A 30 12.88 -1.60 7.93
C LEU A 30 13.79 -2.58 7.21
N ASN A 31 14.73 -2.09 6.38
CA ASN A 31 15.72 -2.94 5.72
C ASN A 31 16.59 -3.70 6.73
N SER A 32 17.01 -3.06 7.82
CA SER A 32 17.75 -3.73 8.90
C SER A 32 16.92 -4.82 9.58
N GLN A 33 15.62 -4.58 9.82
CA GLN A 33 14.71 -5.58 10.38
C GLN A 33 14.49 -6.75 9.43
N ILE A 34 14.32 -6.48 8.12
CA ILE A 34 14.20 -7.52 7.09
C ILE A 34 15.44 -8.40 7.07
N THR A 35 16.64 -7.83 7.04
CA THR A 35 17.89 -8.60 7.07
C THR A 35 18.00 -9.45 8.34
N THR A 36 17.60 -8.90 9.50
CA THR A 36 17.60 -9.63 10.77
C THR A 36 16.62 -10.81 10.74
N LEU A 37 15.42 -10.61 10.17
CA LEU A 37 14.42 -11.66 10.01
C LEU A 37 14.91 -12.76 9.05
N GLN A 38 15.54 -12.40 7.93
CA GLN A 38 16.13 -13.37 6.98
C GLN A 38 17.26 -14.19 7.62
N GLN A 39 18.09 -13.55 8.45
CA GLN A 39 19.12 -14.25 9.21
C GLN A 39 18.50 -15.22 10.22
N SER A 40 17.49 -14.77 10.99
CA SER A 40 16.76 -15.62 11.93
C SER A 40 16.08 -16.80 11.24
N GLU A 41 15.52 -16.59 10.06
CA GLU A 41 14.90 -17.65 9.25
C GLU A 41 15.95 -18.70 8.84
N THR A 42 17.11 -18.24 8.37
CA THR A 42 18.22 -19.13 7.97
C THR A 42 18.74 -19.94 9.16
N GLU A 43 18.90 -19.31 10.33
CA GLU A 43 19.30 -19.95 11.58
C GLU A 43 18.29 -21.04 11.99
N LEU A 44 16.99 -20.72 11.95
CA LEU A 44 15.91 -21.65 12.29
C LEU A 44 15.90 -22.85 11.33
N LYS A 45 16.04 -22.63 10.02
CA LYS A 45 16.17 -23.72 9.03
C LYS A 45 17.37 -24.62 9.34
N ASN A 46 18.52 -24.05 9.72
CA ASN A 46 19.69 -24.84 10.10
C ASN A 46 19.43 -25.69 11.36
N GLN A 47 18.71 -25.15 12.35
CA GLN A 47 18.35 -25.89 13.57
C GLN A 47 17.37 -27.04 13.29
N VAL A 48 16.38 -26.83 12.39
CA VAL A 48 15.46 -27.88 11.96
C VAL A 48 16.21 -29.01 11.26
N ASN A 49 17.06 -28.67 10.28
CA ASN A 49 17.90 -29.64 9.58
C ASN A 49 18.79 -30.46 10.54
N LYS A 50 19.37 -29.81 11.55
CA LYS A 50 20.16 -30.48 12.59
C LYS A 50 19.32 -31.44 13.43
N ARG A 51 18.14 -31.01 13.88
CA ARG A 51 17.19 -31.86 14.62
C ARG A 51 16.80 -33.09 13.82
N ASP A 52 16.53 -32.94 12.52
CA ASP A 52 16.17 -34.08 11.67
C ASP A 52 17.33 -35.06 11.49
N ALA A 53 18.57 -34.56 11.38
CA ALA A 53 19.75 -35.40 11.38
C ALA A 53 19.92 -36.17 12.71
N ASP A 54 19.72 -35.49 13.85
CA ASP A 54 19.79 -36.09 15.19
C ASP A 54 18.69 -37.14 15.40
N LEU A 55 17.46 -36.88 14.92
CA LEU A 55 16.36 -37.84 14.93
C LEU A 55 16.69 -39.08 14.11
N LYS A 56 17.22 -38.92 12.89
CA LYS A 56 17.67 -40.06 12.06
C LYS A 56 18.75 -40.88 12.76
N LYS A 57 19.70 -40.21 13.43
CA LYS A 57 20.74 -40.89 14.22
C LYS A 57 20.12 -41.66 15.40
N LEU A 58 19.23 -41.03 16.16
CA LEU A 58 18.57 -41.66 17.31
C LEU A 58 17.76 -42.88 16.89
N GLN A 59 17.10 -42.82 15.73
CA GLN A 59 16.35 -43.93 15.15
C GLN A 59 17.25 -45.11 14.81
N LYS A 60 18.44 -44.84 14.26
CA LYS A 60 19.45 -45.84 13.93
C LYS A 60 20.05 -46.46 15.19
N ASP A 61 20.37 -45.64 16.20
CA ASP A 61 20.99 -46.08 17.45
C ASP A 61 20.02 -46.88 18.34
N ASN A 62 18.71 -46.79 18.10
CA ASN A 62 17.66 -47.51 18.82
C ASN A 62 16.89 -48.47 17.90
N SER A 63 17.61 -49.18 17.04
CA SER A 63 17.04 -50.11 16.05
C SER A 63 16.22 -51.26 16.64
N ASP A 64 16.20 -51.44 17.95
CA ASP A 64 15.52 -52.57 18.60
C ASP A 64 14.29 -52.10 19.40
N ASN A 65 14.03 -50.80 19.45
CA ASN A 65 12.89 -50.20 20.16
C ASN A 65 11.86 -49.67 19.16
N ASP A 66 10.89 -50.50 18.81
CA ASP A 66 9.89 -50.17 17.80
C ASP A 66 8.98 -49.00 18.18
N ALA A 67 8.66 -48.83 19.46
CA ALA A 67 7.88 -47.69 19.95
C ALA A 67 8.64 -46.36 19.73
N LEU A 68 9.93 -46.34 20.06
CA LEU A 68 10.78 -45.16 19.86
C LEU A 68 11.00 -44.86 18.37
N LYS A 69 11.19 -45.88 17.53
CA LYS A 69 11.27 -45.68 16.07
C LYS A 69 10.00 -45.06 15.51
N GLN A 70 8.83 -45.51 15.96
CA GLN A 70 7.57 -44.99 15.47
C GLN A 70 7.42 -43.51 15.86
N GLN A 71 7.71 -43.17 17.11
CA GLN A 71 7.65 -41.78 17.58
C GLN A 71 8.65 -40.88 16.82
N ILE A 72 9.84 -41.38 16.47
CA ILE A 72 10.80 -40.63 15.66
C ILE A 72 10.30 -40.43 14.22
N LYS A 73 9.69 -41.44 13.59
CA LYS A 73 9.08 -41.28 12.26
C LYS A 73 7.95 -40.25 12.28
N ASP A 74 7.11 -40.28 13.30
CA ASP A 74 6.01 -39.33 13.45
C ASP A 74 6.54 -37.90 13.63
N LEU A 75 7.58 -37.70 14.45
CA LEU A 75 8.25 -36.41 14.62
C LEU A 75 8.93 -35.91 13.34
N GLN A 76 9.55 -36.79 12.55
CA GLN A 76 10.14 -36.43 11.25
C GLN A 76 9.07 -35.98 10.25
N LYS A 77 7.93 -36.68 10.21
CA LYS A 77 6.79 -36.30 9.35
C LYS A 77 6.23 -34.95 9.78
N GLU A 78 6.04 -34.74 11.07
CA GLU A 78 5.51 -33.48 11.60
C GLU A 78 6.45 -32.30 11.33
N ASN A 79 7.77 -32.46 11.51
CA ASN A 79 8.74 -31.42 11.16
C ASN A 79 8.69 -31.07 9.65
N SER A 80 8.61 -32.09 8.78
CA SER A 80 8.53 -31.87 7.32
C SER A 80 7.25 -31.11 6.93
N GLU A 81 6.10 -31.49 7.47
CA GLU A 81 4.82 -30.81 7.23
C GLU A 81 4.83 -29.36 7.75
N GLN A 82 5.45 -29.12 8.92
CA GLN A 82 5.61 -27.78 9.46
C GLN A 82 6.54 -26.91 8.60
N GLU A 83 7.63 -27.48 8.08
CA GLU A 83 8.57 -26.76 7.23
C GLU A 83 7.94 -26.38 5.88
N GLU A 84 7.22 -27.31 5.24
CA GLU A 84 6.46 -27.00 4.01
C GLU A 84 5.45 -25.87 4.25
N LYS A 85 4.63 -25.98 5.29
CA LYS A 85 3.63 -24.96 5.64
C LYS A 85 4.27 -23.60 5.94
N TYR A 86 5.41 -23.59 6.62
CA TYR A 86 6.14 -22.34 6.91
C TYR A 86 6.68 -21.71 5.63
N GLN A 87 7.28 -22.50 4.73
CA GLN A 87 7.78 -22.01 3.45
C GLN A 87 6.64 -21.45 2.58
N GLU A 88 5.50 -22.13 2.52
CA GLU A 88 4.31 -21.63 1.82
C GLU A 88 3.81 -20.30 2.39
N GLN A 89 3.70 -20.20 3.73
CA GLN A 89 3.28 -18.97 4.39
C GLN A 89 4.27 -17.82 4.16
N LEU A 90 5.57 -18.11 4.18
CA LEU A 90 6.61 -17.12 3.95
C LEU A 90 6.56 -16.60 2.50
N ILE A 91 6.49 -17.50 1.51
CA ILE A 91 6.38 -17.14 0.10
C ILE A 91 5.11 -16.31 -0.13
N SER A 92 3.98 -16.72 0.44
CA SER A 92 2.71 -15.99 0.36
C SER A 92 2.79 -14.59 0.97
N PHE A 93 3.43 -14.47 2.14
CA PHE A 93 3.66 -13.18 2.80
C PHE A 93 4.56 -12.27 1.97
N GLN A 94 5.68 -12.79 1.47
CA GLN A 94 6.62 -12.04 0.63
C GLN A 94 5.97 -11.58 -0.69
N LYS A 95 5.24 -12.48 -1.37
CA LYS A 95 4.45 -12.16 -2.56
C LYS A 95 3.44 -11.04 -2.27
N SER A 96 2.69 -11.16 -1.18
CA SER A 96 1.70 -10.16 -0.76
C SER A 96 2.34 -8.80 -0.42
N ALA A 97 3.49 -8.79 0.25
CA ALA A 97 4.22 -7.58 0.60
C ALA A 97 4.76 -6.86 -0.64
N ALA A 98 5.39 -7.61 -1.55
CA ALA A 98 5.90 -7.08 -2.82
C ALA A 98 4.75 -6.52 -3.68
N LEU A 99 3.59 -7.21 -3.69
CA LEU A 99 2.43 -6.77 -4.47
C LEU A 99 1.85 -5.47 -3.92
N ASN A 100 1.71 -5.36 -2.60
CA ASN A 100 1.24 -4.13 -1.96
C ASN A 100 2.20 -2.95 -2.20
N ALA A 101 3.51 -3.20 -2.18
CA ALA A 101 4.51 -2.18 -2.51
C ALA A 101 4.31 -1.67 -3.94
N LEU A 102 4.16 -2.58 -4.91
CA LEU A 102 3.97 -2.23 -6.31
C LEU A 102 2.67 -1.46 -6.57
N LEU A 103 1.58 -1.88 -5.94
CA LEU A 103 0.29 -1.20 -6.04
C LEU A 103 0.34 0.20 -5.43
N SER A 104 1.08 0.37 -4.34
CA SER A 104 1.31 1.68 -3.73
C SER A 104 2.12 2.59 -4.65
N GLU A 105 3.17 2.07 -5.28
CA GLU A 105 3.96 2.81 -6.30
C GLU A 105 3.11 3.18 -7.52
N SER A 106 2.16 2.30 -7.88
CA SER A 106 1.22 2.52 -8.99
C SER A 106 0.07 3.45 -8.62
N LYS A 107 0.07 4.04 -7.42
CA LYS A 107 -0.97 4.93 -6.90
C LYS A 107 -2.37 4.29 -6.84
N ALA A 108 -2.44 2.99 -6.55
CA ALA A 108 -3.72 2.32 -6.32
C ALA A 108 -4.43 2.92 -5.09
N LYS A 109 -5.68 3.35 -5.24
CA LYS A 109 -6.49 3.93 -4.15
C LYS A 109 -6.86 2.90 -3.09
N ASN A 110 -7.07 1.66 -3.50
CA ASN A 110 -7.30 0.52 -2.62
C ASN A 110 -6.52 -0.70 -3.12
N PRO A 111 -5.30 -0.93 -2.60
CA PRO A 111 -4.47 -2.05 -3.02
C PRO A 111 -5.18 -3.41 -2.90
N LYS A 112 -5.98 -3.63 -1.86
CA LYS A 112 -6.72 -4.90 -1.70
C LYS A 112 -7.74 -5.13 -2.83
N ALA A 113 -8.45 -4.08 -3.24
CA ALA A 113 -9.43 -4.18 -4.32
C ALA A 113 -8.73 -4.42 -5.66
N VAL A 114 -7.62 -3.71 -5.93
CA VAL A 114 -6.84 -3.92 -7.16
C VAL A 114 -6.24 -5.31 -7.19
N THR A 115 -5.68 -5.81 -6.08
CA THR A 115 -5.20 -7.19 -5.97
C THR A 115 -6.25 -8.23 -6.35
N ALA A 116 -7.51 -8.04 -5.95
CA ALA A 116 -8.59 -8.97 -6.27
C ALA A 116 -8.96 -9.02 -7.76
N LEU A 117 -8.56 -8.00 -8.54
CA LEU A 117 -8.77 -7.95 -9.98
C LEU A 117 -7.59 -8.51 -10.78
N LEU A 118 -6.46 -8.78 -10.12
CA LEU A 118 -5.29 -9.34 -10.76
C LEU A 118 -5.42 -10.87 -10.89
N ASP A 119 -4.87 -11.38 -11.98
CA ASP A 119 -4.77 -12.81 -12.27
C ASP A 119 -3.57 -13.40 -11.51
N ASP A 120 -3.86 -14.00 -10.36
CA ASP A 120 -2.84 -14.56 -9.46
C ASP A 120 -2.02 -15.70 -10.10
N GLU A 121 -2.59 -16.41 -11.08
CA GLU A 121 -1.90 -17.49 -11.81
C GLU A 121 -0.78 -16.95 -12.70
N LYS A 122 -0.91 -15.71 -13.17
CA LYS A 122 0.12 -15.02 -13.96
C LYS A 122 1.14 -14.27 -13.12
N ILE A 123 0.88 -14.13 -11.82
CA ILE A 123 1.80 -13.44 -10.90
C ILE A 123 2.82 -14.45 -10.37
N ILE A 124 4.03 -14.35 -10.90
CA ILE A 124 5.17 -15.17 -10.46
C ILE A 124 6.01 -14.35 -9.50
N PHE A 125 6.19 -14.90 -8.29
CA PHE A 125 7.12 -14.36 -7.29
C PHE A 125 8.35 -15.25 -7.22
N LYS A 126 9.53 -14.69 -7.53
CA LYS A 126 10.80 -15.43 -7.49
C LYS A 126 11.93 -14.52 -7.05
N ASP A 127 12.77 -14.99 -6.12
CA ASP A 127 13.98 -14.31 -5.66
C ASP A 127 13.76 -12.84 -5.19
N GLY A 128 12.56 -12.54 -4.66
CA GLY A 128 12.19 -11.19 -4.22
C GLY A 128 11.57 -10.30 -5.30
N GLU A 129 11.47 -10.77 -6.54
CA GLU A 129 10.87 -10.03 -7.65
C GLU A 129 9.49 -10.59 -8.04
N LEU A 130 8.59 -9.67 -8.40
CA LEU A 130 7.29 -9.99 -8.99
C LEU A 130 7.34 -9.77 -10.50
N SER A 131 6.87 -10.76 -11.26
CA SER A 131 6.73 -10.67 -12.71
C SER A 131 5.28 -10.95 -13.15
N GLY A 132 4.90 -10.45 -14.33
CA GLY A 132 3.55 -10.59 -14.88
C GLY A 132 2.49 -9.70 -14.24
N VAL A 133 2.81 -8.95 -13.19
CA VAL A 133 1.88 -8.03 -12.50
C VAL A 133 1.87 -6.62 -13.09
N GLN A 134 3.02 -6.13 -13.57
CA GLN A 134 3.14 -4.76 -14.08
C GLN A 134 2.20 -4.50 -15.26
N GLU A 135 2.18 -5.44 -16.21
CA GLU A 135 1.35 -5.39 -17.42
C GLU A 135 -0.15 -5.38 -17.07
N GLN A 136 -0.54 -6.14 -16.04
CA GLN A 136 -1.91 -6.18 -15.56
C GLN A 136 -2.31 -4.86 -14.89
N ILE A 137 -1.41 -4.26 -14.10
CA ILE A 137 -1.65 -2.96 -13.48
C ILE A 137 -1.83 -1.88 -14.55
N GLU A 138 -1.00 -1.85 -15.60
CA GLU A 138 -1.16 -0.88 -16.70
C GLU A 138 -2.48 -1.09 -17.46
N ALA A 139 -2.87 -2.34 -17.74
CA ALA A 139 -4.17 -2.64 -18.35
C ALA A 139 -5.34 -2.16 -17.46
N LEU A 140 -5.25 -2.37 -16.14
CA LEU A 140 -6.25 -1.90 -15.18
C LEU A 140 -6.30 -0.38 -15.06
N LYS A 141 -5.19 0.34 -15.28
CA LYS A 141 -5.21 1.81 -15.35
C LYS A 141 -5.98 2.31 -16.57
N GLU A 142 -5.96 1.56 -17.68
CA GLU A 142 -6.72 1.89 -18.88
C GLU A 142 -8.21 1.53 -18.75
N SER A 143 -8.53 0.32 -18.27
CA SER A 143 -9.92 -0.14 -18.15
C SER A 143 -10.66 0.47 -16.95
N ASP A 144 -9.98 0.56 -15.81
CA ASP A 144 -10.55 0.88 -14.49
C ASP A 144 -9.76 2.01 -13.81
N SER A 145 -9.44 3.06 -14.58
CA SER A 145 -8.68 4.24 -14.13
C SER A 145 -9.12 4.83 -12.78
N TYR A 146 -10.41 4.71 -12.42
CA TYR A 146 -10.96 5.20 -11.16
C TYR A 146 -10.33 4.54 -9.92
N LEU A 147 -9.79 3.32 -10.05
CA LEU A 147 -9.08 2.58 -9.00
C LEU A 147 -7.70 3.15 -8.67
N PHE A 148 -7.16 3.99 -9.56
CA PHE A 148 -5.83 4.58 -9.43
C PHE A 148 -5.95 6.09 -9.28
N ASP A 149 -5.03 6.68 -8.53
CA ASP A 149 -4.86 8.13 -8.48
C ASP A 149 -3.90 8.55 -9.60
N LEU A 150 -4.46 8.66 -10.80
CA LEU A 150 -3.72 9.04 -12.01
C LEU A 150 -3.51 10.57 -12.13
N GLY A 151 -3.86 11.34 -11.09
CA GLY A 151 -3.79 12.80 -11.14
C GLY A 151 -4.79 13.36 -12.15
N THR A 152 -6.06 13.43 -11.77
CA THR A 152 -7.00 14.26 -12.53
C THR A 152 -6.77 15.71 -12.12
N LYS A 153 -6.54 16.58 -13.11
CA LYS A 153 -6.75 18.02 -12.95
C LYS A 153 -8.12 18.19 -12.31
N GLN A 154 -8.18 18.69 -11.08
CA GLN A 154 -9.41 19.32 -10.60
C GLN A 154 -9.74 20.37 -11.64
N GLY A 155 -10.66 20.05 -12.56
CA GLY A 155 -11.50 21.08 -13.12
C GLY A 155 -12.14 21.69 -11.90
N SER A 156 -11.69 22.89 -11.53
CA SER A 156 -12.21 23.64 -10.39
C SER A 156 -13.72 23.65 -10.51
N TYR A 157 -14.38 22.75 -9.79
CA TYR A 157 -15.78 22.93 -9.48
C TYR A 157 -15.75 24.03 -8.44
N ASN A 158 -15.84 25.27 -8.93
CA ASN A 158 -16.11 26.43 -8.11
C ASN A 158 -17.64 26.57 -8.12
N PRO A 159 -18.38 25.89 -7.22
CA PRO A 159 -19.76 26.28 -7.02
C PRO A 159 -19.72 27.77 -6.70
N SER A 160 -20.55 28.57 -7.37
CA SER A 160 -20.67 29.99 -7.05
C SER A 160 -21.06 30.08 -5.58
N SER A 161 -20.06 30.29 -4.72
CA SER A 161 -20.24 30.59 -3.31
C SER A 161 -21.17 31.78 -3.32
N GLY A 162 -22.41 31.58 -2.86
CA GLY A 162 -23.43 32.62 -2.84
C GLY A 162 -22.78 33.91 -2.35
N GLN A 163 -22.55 34.84 -3.28
CA GLN A 163 -22.08 36.15 -2.92
C GLN A 163 -23.14 36.67 -1.97
N ALA A 164 -22.75 37.03 -0.76
CA ALA A 164 -23.63 37.70 0.17
C ALA A 164 -24.17 38.94 -0.56
N THR A 165 -25.40 38.87 -1.04
CA THR A 165 -26.09 39.98 -1.68
C THR A 165 -26.19 41.07 -0.63
N LYS A 166 -25.44 42.16 -0.82
CA LYS A 166 -25.60 43.34 0.01
C LYS A 166 -26.98 43.91 -0.31
N ASN A 167 -27.88 43.87 0.66
CA ASN A 167 -29.18 44.49 0.55
C ASN A 167 -29.06 45.96 0.95
N TYR A 168 -29.32 46.84 0.00
CA TYR A 168 -29.36 48.28 0.20
C TYR A 168 -30.79 48.70 0.54
N ALA A 169 -30.96 49.58 1.54
CA ALA A 169 -32.29 50.06 1.90
C ALA A 169 -32.79 51.17 0.95
N SER A 170 -31.87 51.82 0.22
CA SER A 170 -32.20 52.87 -0.76
C SER A 170 -31.10 53.04 -1.82
N PHE A 171 -31.46 53.64 -2.96
CA PHE A 171 -30.52 53.99 -4.03
C PHE A 171 -29.40 54.94 -3.55
N GLU A 172 -29.71 55.84 -2.62
CA GLU A 172 -28.73 56.80 -2.10
C GLU A 172 -27.65 56.14 -1.25
N GLU A 173 -28.01 55.08 -0.52
CA GLU A 173 -27.06 54.25 0.24
C GLU A 173 -26.13 53.46 -0.68
N ALA A 174 -26.68 52.92 -1.77
CA ALA A 174 -25.90 52.24 -2.81
C ALA A 174 -24.91 53.19 -3.52
N MET A 175 -25.30 54.45 -3.74
CA MET A 175 -24.41 55.45 -4.34
C MET A 175 -23.26 55.84 -3.39
N LYS A 176 -23.51 55.91 -2.08
CA LYS A 176 -22.45 56.16 -1.07
C LYS A 176 -21.42 55.05 -0.99
N GLU A 177 -21.87 53.80 -1.13
CA GLU A 177 -21.02 52.61 -1.18
C GLU A 177 -20.43 52.35 -2.58
N ASN A 178 -20.72 53.23 -3.55
CA ASN A 178 -20.29 53.15 -4.94
C ASN A 178 -20.68 51.83 -5.64
N ASP A 179 -21.80 51.24 -5.24
CA ASP A 179 -22.34 49.97 -5.73
C ASP A 179 -23.80 50.11 -6.19
N VAL A 180 -23.99 50.97 -7.19
CA VAL A 180 -25.30 51.21 -7.82
C VAL A 180 -25.81 49.98 -8.57
N GLU A 181 -24.89 49.16 -9.10
CA GLU A 181 -25.24 47.95 -9.84
C GLU A 181 -25.84 46.87 -8.92
N GLY A 182 -25.35 46.76 -7.68
CA GLY A 182 -25.92 45.89 -6.65
C GLY A 182 -27.37 46.24 -6.30
N PHE A 183 -27.71 47.52 -6.13
CA PHE A 183 -29.08 47.96 -5.85
C PHE A 183 -30.05 47.68 -7.01
N LEU A 184 -29.60 47.85 -8.26
CA LEU A 184 -30.44 47.57 -9.42
C LEU A 184 -30.75 46.07 -9.55
N ARG A 185 -29.78 45.19 -9.26
CA ARG A 185 -30.02 43.73 -9.22
C ARG A 185 -31.02 43.35 -8.13
N GLN A 186 -30.91 43.95 -6.95
CA GLN A 186 -31.85 43.73 -5.84
C GLN A 186 -33.29 44.13 -6.20
N GLN A 187 -33.49 45.21 -6.95
CA GLN A 187 -34.82 45.62 -7.43
C GLN A 187 -35.41 44.60 -8.41
N VAL A 188 -34.61 44.12 -9.36
CA VAL A 188 -35.04 43.12 -10.36
C VAL A 188 -35.42 41.79 -9.70
N GLU A 189 -34.62 41.31 -8.75
CA GLU A 189 -34.91 40.07 -8.02
C GLU A 189 -36.15 40.18 -7.11
N SER A 190 -36.51 41.39 -6.66
CA SER A 190 -37.73 41.62 -5.87
C SER A 190 -39.01 41.69 -6.71
N GLU A 191 -38.91 41.91 -8.03
CA GLU A 191 -40.05 41.93 -8.95
C GLU A 191 -40.41 40.53 -9.50
N GLU A 192 -39.49 39.56 -9.42
CA GLU A 192 -39.70 38.17 -9.89
C GLU A 192 -40.31 37.22 -8.83
N ASN A 193 -40.61 37.70 -7.62
CA ASN A 193 -41.24 36.93 -6.53
C ASN A 193 -42.62 37.45 -6.12
#